data_AF-A0A210PFJ1-F1
#
_entry.id   AF-A0A210PFJ1-F1
#
_cell.length_a   1.000
_cell.length_b   1.000
_cell.length_c   1.000
_cell.angle_alpha   90.00
_cell.angle_beta   90.00
_cell.angle_gamma   90.00
#
_symmetry.space_group_name_H-M   'P 1'
#
loop_
_entity.id
_entity.type
_entity.pdbx_description
1 polymer ?
#
loop_
_entity_poly.entity_id
_entity_poly.type
_entity_poly.pdbx_seq_one_letter_code
_entity_poly.pdbx_strand_id
1 'polypeptide(L)'
;MRTRLYNMHFISVIGALVTLWGVCEGLKGIGRTVKLTHTDRAMLINYHNDLRREVHASNMQELSWDREAARAARKWGRMCNYDRPRNDGYGYNIFYNRHDVSEPTSEVTMDALGVWSREKIVFNPLQSCVHTRSCDYLKMVTANVESVGCAVITCPVLRMGKSRQERDVNFVLCFYTPFIDVSRTEPYMHGEPCTYCRNGYSCRRGLCSPPLIPMGNIVIQFGDEYDSSRKSKINHVIQESSLSHKTDTPSPEENKAENQVSKTIGDKLQSGGLGNKAELRKGRTETRIYHPTSGQSNTVQNDRLQELTSSRVRRQTTRYSRYDPYAAERRRRRQREQERVRQHELRRKQLEQEQLRRQKEEERRRRQQQGQRSRGRQGQGQGPVEQRLGGGLSDNDEYYLLQLHNNIRTSGIAKLKWSSRLERWARYVIRCDTEYPGPSFCFTNFGKIAMDRPIYNIVYDWNAEGTDLNNELETGCRTPYDRSLCNHHLVMNNRDIREMACASLNCDRQRQVTCIYQ
;
A
#
# COMPACT_ATOMS: atom_id res chain seq x y z
N MET A 1 -23.78 58.01 -28.39
CA MET A 1 -22.51 57.64 -27.72
C MET A 1 -22.70 56.71 -26.51
N ARG A 2 -23.64 57.01 -25.58
CA ARG A 2 -23.96 56.20 -24.37
C ARG A 2 -24.54 54.79 -24.62
N THR A 3 -23.86 53.95 -25.40
CA THR A 3 -24.24 52.54 -25.68
C THR A 3 -23.07 51.65 -26.07
N ARG A 4 -21.97 52.18 -26.64
CA ARG A 4 -20.88 51.32 -27.15
C ARG A 4 -20.03 50.63 -26.08
N LEU A 5 -20.03 51.12 -24.84
CA LEU A 5 -19.00 50.72 -23.85
C LEU A 5 -19.50 49.93 -22.65
N TYR A 6 -20.81 49.62 -22.58
CA TYR A 6 -21.25 48.42 -21.85
C TYR A 6 -20.75 47.15 -22.54
N ASN A 7 -20.77 47.10 -23.88
CA ASN A 7 -20.28 45.94 -24.65
C ASN A 7 -18.78 45.67 -24.42
N MET A 8 -17.92 46.69 -24.35
CA MET A 8 -16.48 46.48 -24.08
C MET A 8 -16.22 45.85 -22.72
N HIS A 9 -16.91 46.28 -21.66
CA HIS A 9 -16.78 45.66 -20.35
C HIS A 9 -17.33 44.24 -20.32
N PHE A 10 -18.44 43.96 -21.02
CA PHE A 10 -19.00 42.62 -21.12
C PHE A 10 -18.05 41.64 -21.84
N ILE A 11 -17.44 42.06 -22.96
CA ILE A 11 -16.43 41.26 -23.69
C ILE A 11 -15.19 41.01 -22.83
N SER A 12 -14.72 42.02 -22.07
CA SER A 12 -13.58 41.85 -21.15
C SER A 12 -13.86 40.85 -20.03
N VAL A 13 -15.05 40.90 -19.42
CA VAL A 13 -15.45 39.93 -18.38
C VAL A 13 -15.65 38.53 -18.95
N ILE A 14 -16.24 38.39 -20.15
CA ILE A 14 -16.32 37.09 -20.84
C ILE A 14 -14.91 36.56 -21.18
N GLY A 15 -13.99 37.40 -21.65
CA GLY A 15 -12.60 37.01 -21.91
C GLY A 15 -11.85 36.55 -20.65
N ALA A 16 -12.05 37.22 -19.52
CA ALA A 16 -11.51 36.82 -18.23
C ALA A 16 -12.14 35.50 -17.73
N LEU A 17 -13.46 35.33 -17.90
CA LEU A 17 -14.16 34.09 -17.53
C LEU A 17 -13.77 32.91 -18.43
N VAL A 18 -13.61 33.11 -19.73
CA VAL A 18 -13.17 32.06 -20.68
C VAL A 18 -11.71 31.65 -20.42
N THR A 19 -10.82 32.59 -20.09
CA THR A 19 -9.45 32.25 -19.69
C THR A 19 -9.39 31.56 -18.33
N LEU A 20 -10.19 31.99 -17.34
CA LEU A 20 -10.37 31.25 -16.07
C LEU A 20 -10.95 29.84 -16.29
N TRP A 21 -11.92 29.69 -17.19
CA TRP A 21 -12.52 28.38 -17.49
C TRP A 21 -11.50 27.47 -18.19
N GLY A 22 -10.75 27.97 -19.17
CA GLY A 22 -9.67 27.23 -19.83
C GLY A 22 -8.51 26.85 -18.91
N VAL A 23 -8.14 27.72 -17.96
CA VAL A 23 -7.18 27.38 -16.89
C VAL A 23 -7.75 26.29 -15.97
N CYS A 24 -9.00 26.40 -15.54
CA CYS A 24 -9.67 25.37 -14.76
C CYS A 24 -9.83 24.04 -15.52
N GLU A 25 -10.02 24.06 -16.85
CA GLU A 25 -10.00 22.87 -17.70
C GLU A 25 -8.61 22.22 -17.75
N GLY A 26 -7.55 23.03 -17.89
CA GLY A 26 -6.16 22.56 -17.84
C GLY A 26 -5.79 21.90 -16.50
N LEU A 27 -6.37 22.36 -15.39
CA LEU A 27 -6.17 21.77 -14.06
C LEU A 27 -6.85 20.40 -13.88
N LYS A 28 -7.95 20.08 -14.60
CA LYS A 28 -8.72 18.83 -14.45
C LYS A 28 -7.95 17.54 -14.79
N GLY A 29 -6.75 17.65 -15.36
CA GLY A 29 -5.87 16.52 -15.70
C GLY A 29 -4.56 16.43 -14.91
N ILE A 30 -4.30 17.32 -13.95
CA ILE A 30 -3.01 17.35 -13.24
C ILE A 30 -3.06 16.43 -12.00
N GLY A 31 -2.10 15.51 -11.93
CA GLY A 31 -1.98 14.57 -10.82
C GLY A 31 -1.53 15.21 -9.50
N ARG A 32 -2.08 14.70 -8.39
CA ARG A 32 -1.69 15.07 -7.03
C ARG A 32 -0.54 14.18 -6.57
N THR A 33 0.64 14.77 -6.34
CA THR A 33 1.79 14.05 -5.76
C THR A 33 1.47 13.55 -4.34
N VAL A 34 1.77 12.27 -4.09
CA VAL A 34 1.77 11.67 -2.75
C VAL A 34 3.18 11.81 -2.15
N LYS A 35 3.28 12.13 -0.85
CA LYS A 35 4.57 12.36 -0.17
C LYS A 35 5.17 11.04 0.30
N LEU A 36 6.20 10.55 -0.40
CA LEU A 36 7.05 9.44 0.09
C LEU A 36 7.81 9.88 1.36
N THR A 37 7.62 9.13 2.44
CA THR A 37 8.36 9.26 3.71
C THR A 37 9.82 8.81 3.54
N HIS A 38 10.61 8.81 4.63
CA HIS A 38 11.90 8.11 4.63
C HIS A 38 11.70 6.60 4.46
N THR A 39 10.81 6.01 5.27
CA THR A 39 10.49 4.57 5.28
C THR A 39 10.03 4.05 3.90
N ASP A 40 9.19 4.79 3.17
CA ASP A 40 8.79 4.38 1.81
C ASP A 40 9.97 4.32 0.84
N ARG A 41 10.96 5.22 0.97
CA ARG A 41 12.16 5.24 0.12
C ARG A 41 13.13 4.13 0.50
N ALA A 42 13.36 3.92 1.80
CA ALA A 42 14.15 2.82 2.30
C ALA A 42 13.56 1.48 1.84
N MET A 43 12.24 1.32 1.90
CA MET A 43 11.52 0.16 1.39
C MET A 43 11.69 -0.02 -0.12
N LEU A 44 11.53 1.04 -0.93
CA LEU A 44 11.78 1.03 -2.38
C LEU A 44 13.22 0.59 -2.70
N ILE A 45 14.22 1.14 -2.01
CA ILE A 45 15.65 0.85 -2.22
C ILE A 45 15.99 -0.59 -1.81
N ASN A 46 15.56 -1.01 -0.62
CA ASN A 46 15.84 -2.34 -0.10
C ASN A 46 15.25 -3.43 -0.99
N TYR A 47 14.03 -3.25 -1.53
CA TYR A 47 13.43 -4.21 -2.45
C TYR A 47 14.25 -4.40 -3.74
N HIS A 48 14.76 -3.31 -4.32
CA HIS A 48 15.65 -3.41 -5.48
C HIS A 48 16.99 -4.06 -5.11
N ASN A 49 17.60 -3.67 -3.99
CA ASN A 49 18.89 -4.20 -3.56
C ASN A 49 18.81 -5.68 -3.16
N ASP A 50 17.70 -6.16 -2.64
CA ASP A 50 17.51 -7.59 -2.35
C ASP A 50 17.33 -8.41 -3.63
N LEU A 51 16.58 -7.93 -4.63
CA LEU A 51 16.56 -8.57 -5.96
C LEU A 51 17.94 -8.59 -6.63
N ARG A 52 18.74 -7.54 -6.43
CA ARG A 52 20.12 -7.45 -6.95
C ARG A 52 21.08 -8.42 -6.25
N ARG A 53 20.78 -8.85 -5.01
CA ARG A 53 21.48 -9.92 -4.30
C ARG A 53 21.08 -11.31 -4.83
N GLU A 54 19.79 -11.52 -5.14
CA GLU A 54 19.28 -12.81 -5.64
C GLU A 54 19.91 -13.29 -6.97
N VAL A 55 20.40 -12.40 -7.83
CA VAL A 55 20.86 -12.77 -9.19
C VAL A 55 22.30 -13.30 -9.27
N HIS A 56 23.03 -13.37 -8.14
CA HIS A 56 24.42 -13.88 -8.05
C HIS A 56 25.35 -13.31 -9.15
N ALA A 57 25.65 -12.02 -9.02
CA ALA A 57 26.41 -11.25 -9.98
C ALA A 57 27.67 -10.60 -9.38
N SER A 58 28.79 -10.71 -10.08
CA SER A 58 30.11 -10.29 -9.60
C SER A 58 30.32 -8.77 -9.55
N ASN A 59 29.59 -8.01 -10.39
CA ASN A 59 29.76 -6.57 -10.59
C ASN A 59 28.57 -5.71 -10.10
N MET A 60 27.62 -6.29 -9.36
CA MET A 60 26.35 -5.66 -9.03
C MET A 60 26.51 -4.46 -8.07
N GLN A 61 26.18 -3.24 -8.52
CA GLN A 61 26.26 -2.05 -7.65
C GLN A 61 25.10 -2.01 -6.63
N GLU A 62 25.33 -1.48 -5.43
CA GLU A 62 24.26 -1.14 -4.48
C GLU A 62 23.54 0.14 -4.93
N LEU A 63 22.20 0.09 -5.07
CA LEU A 63 21.41 1.27 -5.43
C LEU A 63 21.26 2.23 -4.25
N SER A 64 21.42 3.51 -4.56
CA SER A 64 21.15 4.65 -3.67
C SER A 64 19.87 5.40 -4.07
N TRP A 65 19.31 6.22 -3.16
CA TRP A 65 18.11 7.01 -3.45
C TRP A 65 18.44 8.35 -4.12
N ASP A 66 18.03 8.51 -5.37
CA ASP A 66 18.27 9.71 -6.16
C ASP A 66 17.10 10.71 -6.05
N ARG A 67 17.39 11.87 -5.45
CA ARG A 67 16.41 12.95 -5.25
C ARG A 67 16.24 13.83 -6.49
N GLU A 68 17.09 13.72 -7.50
CA GLU A 68 16.93 14.38 -8.80
C GLU A 68 16.11 13.52 -9.74
N ALA A 69 16.40 12.23 -9.84
CA ALA A 69 15.52 11.24 -10.48
C ALA A 69 14.11 11.28 -9.86
N ALA A 70 13.97 11.30 -8.53
CA ALA A 70 12.66 11.40 -7.87
C ALA A 70 11.95 12.74 -8.14
N ARG A 71 12.69 13.86 -8.24
CA ARG A 71 12.11 15.17 -8.62
C ARG A 71 11.63 15.15 -10.08
N ALA A 72 12.36 14.50 -10.97
CA ALA A 72 11.99 14.33 -12.38
C ALA A 72 10.79 13.37 -12.54
N ALA A 73 10.80 12.21 -11.88
CA ALA A 73 9.68 11.27 -11.85
C ALA A 73 8.39 11.93 -11.37
N ARG A 74 8.48 12.75 -10.30
CA ARG A 74 7.37 13.58 -9.80
C ARG A 74 6.91 14.63 -10.83
N LYS A 75 7.83 15.33 -11.50
CA LYS A 75 7.49 16.32 -12.54
C LYS A 75 6.72 15.64 -13.68
N TRP A 76 7.21 14.49 -14.12
CA TRP A 76 6.65 13.76 -15.25
C TRP A 76 5.30 13.13 -14.91
N GLY A 77 5.21 12.39 -13.81
CA GLY A 77 3.98 11.65 -13.45
C GLY A 77 2.78 12.53 -13.10
N ARG A 78 2.99 13.79 -12.72
CA ARG A 78 1.90 14.78 -12.56
C ARG A 78 1.17 15.12 -13.87
N MET A 79 1.71 14.76 -15.03
CA MET A 79 1.02 14.89 -16.32
C MET A 79 -0.06 13.82 -16.54
N CYS A 80 -0.12 12.78 -15.70
CA CYS A 80 -1.09 11.68 -15.77
C CYS A 80 -1.25 11.08 -17.18
N ASN A 81 -0.10 10.82 -17.82
CA ASN A 81 0.00 10.10 -19.08
C ASN A 81 0.76 8.79 -18.86
N TYR A 82 0.23 7.68 -19.33
CA TYR A 82 0.86 6.36 -19.27
C TYR A 82 1.51 6.06 -20.64
N ASP A 83 2.68 6.68 -20.85
CA ASP A 83 3.52 6.62 -22.06
C ASP A 83 4.99 6.54 -21.61
N ARG A 84 5.91 6.36 -22.55
CA ARG A 84 7.35 6.49 -22.33
C ARG A 84 7.72 7.94 -21.93
N PRO A 85 8.44 8.16 -20.82
CA PRO A 85 9.11 9.43 -20.55
C PRO A 85 10.13 9.78 -21.65
N ARG A 86 10.20 11.05 -22.04
CA ARG A 86 10.83 11.47 -23.31
C ARG A 86 12.01 12.39 -23.03
N ASN A 87 13.18 11.97 -23.50
CA ASN A 87 14.42 12.74 -23.48
C ASN A 87 14.91 13.13 -22.06
N ASP A 88 14.43 12.45 -21.01
CA ASP A 88 14.76 12.76 -19.63
C ASP A 88 16.13 12.19 -19.17
N GLY A 89 16.73 11.24 -19.91
CA GLY A 89 18.08 10.69 -19.62
C GLY A 89 18.13 9.54 -18.60
N TYR A 90 17.00 9.05 -18.12
CA TYR A 90 16.88 7.96 -17.14
C TYR A 90 16.35 6.66 -17.76
N GLY A 91 16.73 5.51 -17.18
CA GLY A 91 15.90 4.30 -17.29
C GLY A 91 14.58 4.50 -16.55
N TYR A 92 13.49 3.81 -16.93
CA TYR A 92 12.20 4.01 -16.27
C TYR A 92 11.38 2.72 -16.14
N ASN A 93 10.65 2.60 -15.03
CA ASN A 93 9.54 1.65 -14.85
C ASN A 93 8.27 2.43 -14.50
N ILE A 94 7.12 2.03 -15.03
CA ILE A 94 5.81 2.65 -14.77
C ILE A 94 4.77 1.61 -14.35
N PHE A 95 3.84 2.01 -13.49
CA PHE A 95 2.77 1.16 -12.97
C PHE A 95 1.56 2.00 -12.56
N TYR A 96 0.35 1.43 -12.62
CA TYR A 96 -0.81 1.97 -11.91
C TYR A 96 -1.66 0.86 -11.31
N ASN A 97 -2.29 1.12 -10.17
CA ASN A 97 -3.37 0.29 -9.64
C ASN A 97 -4.71 1.02 -9.72
N ARG A 98 -5.81 0.25 -9.66
CA ARG A 98 -7.20 0.74 -9.55
C ARG A 98 -7.72 0.56 -8.12
N HIS A 99 -6.83 0.62 -7.14
CA HIS A 99 -7.19 0.57 -5.73
C HIS A 99 -7.47 1.98 -5.22
N ASP A 100 -7.92 2.11 -3.97
CA ASP A 100 -8.37 3.39 -3.43
C ASP A 100 -7.23 4.44 -3.48
N VAL A 101 -7.54 5.68 -3.83
CA VAL A 101 -6.55 6.78 -3.87
C VAL A 101 -6.11 7.27 -2.48
N SER A 102 -6.72 6.71 -1.43
CA SER A 102 -6.33 6.79 -0.02
C SER A 102 -5.58 5.56 0.50
N GLU A 103 -5.35 4.55 -0.35
CA GLU A 103 -4.53 3.37 -0.02
C GLU A 103 -3.13 3.79 0.46
N PRO A 104 -2.55 3.13 1.49
CA PRO A 104 -1.23 3.49 1.99
C PRO A 104 -0.16 3.46 0.90
N THR A 105 0.65 4.52 0.81
CA THR A 105 1.66 4.71 -0.25
C THR A 105 2.57 3.50 -0.43
N SER A 106 2.87 2.79 0.67
CA SER A 106 3.74 1.63 0.66
C SER A 106 3.11 0.41 -0.06
N GLU A 107 1.79 0.19 0.02
CA GLU A 107 1.08 -0.84 -0.77
C GLU A 107 1.19 -0.53 -2.27
N VAL A 108 0.81 0.69 -2.66
CA VAL A 108 0.87 1.19 -4.04
C VAL A 108 2.26 0.97 -4.65
N THR A 109 3.32 1.18 -3.88
CA THR A 109 4.70 0.88 -4.31
C THR A 109 5.07 -0.60 -4.28
N MET A 110 4.60 -1.39 -3.30
CA MET A 110 4.86 -2.84 -3.27
C MET A 110 4.14 -3.60 -4.39
N ASP A 111 2.99 -3.12 -4.84
CA ASP A 111 2.33 -3.62 -6.04
C ASP A 111 3.14 -3.32 -7.30
N ALA A 112 3.66 -2.10 -7.45
CA ALA A 112 4.54 -1.74 -8.56
C ALA A 112 5.80 -2.63 -8.59
N LEU A 113 6.51 -2.68 -7.46
CA LEU A 113 7.70 -3.52 -7.24
C LEU A 113 7.42 -5.00 -7.51
N GLY A 114 6.31 -5.53 -6.99
CA GLY A 114 5.88 -6.93 -7.10
C GLY A 114 5.19 -7.32 -8.42
N VAL A 115 5.00 -6.36 -9.33
CA VAL A 115 4.65 -6.56 -10.74
C VAL A 115 5.93 -6.55 -11.59
N TRP A 116 6.75 -5.50 -11.49
CA TRP A 116 8.01 -5.40 -12.25
C TRP A 116 8.96 -6.57 -11.96
N SER A 117 9.14 -6.95 -10.68
CA SER A 117 10.03 -8.06 -10.30
C SER A 117 9.53 -9.44 -10.75
N ARG A 118 8.22 -9.58 -10.96
CA ARG A 118 7.58 -10.86 -11.34
C ARG A 118 7.92 -11.26 -12.77
N GLU A 119 8.33 -10.31 -13.62
CA GLU A 119 8.81 -10.64 -14.97
C GLU A 119 10.06 -11.53 -14.96
N LYS A 120 10.75 -11.70 -13.82
CA LYS A 120 11.82 -12.71 -13.66
C LYS A 120 11.39 -14.15 -13.96
N ILE A 121 10.09 -14.43 -13.91
CA ILE A 121 9.50 -15.74 -14.28
C ILE A 121 9.51 -15.98 -15.80
N VAL A 122 9.51 -14.91 -16.61
CA VAL A 122 9.53 -14.98 -18.09
C VAL A 122 10.85 -14.49 -18.69
N PHE A 123 11.77 -13.98 -17.88
CA PHE A 123 13.13 -13.64 -18.30
C PHE A 123 13.87 -14.86 -18.86
N ASN A 124 14.55 -14.66 -20.00
CA ASN A 124 15.41 -15.63 -20.65
C ASN A 124 16.65 -14.87 -21.16
N PRO A 125 17.87 -15.17 -20.69
CA PRO A 125 19.08 -14.45 -21.12
C PRO A 125 19.41 -14.64 -22.60
N LEU A 126 18.85 -15.66 -23.25
CA LEU A 126 19.02 -15.92 -24.69
C LEU A 126 18.07 -15.10 -25.59
N GLN A 127 17.24 -14.22 -25.01
CA GLN A 127 16.24 -13.44 -25.73
C GLN A 127 16.18 -12.00 -25.20
N SER A 128 15.88 -11.03 -26.07
CA SER A 128 15.76 -9.63 -25.63
C SER A 128 14.59 -9.46 -24.66
N CYS A 129 14.75 -8.54 -23.70
CA CYS A 129 13.73 -8.26 -22.69
C CYS A 129 12.37 -7.84 -23.30
N VAL A 130 12.40 -7.28 -24.52
CA VAL A 130 11.22 -6.84 -25.27
C VAL A 130 10.42 -8.03 -25.80
N HIS A 131 11.10 -9.11 -26.20
CA HIS A 131 10.45 -10.34 -26.66
C HIS A 131 9.82 -11.12 -25.48
N THR A 132 10.58 -11.28 -24.40
CA THR A 132 10.16 -11.99 -23.18
C THR A 132 9.16 -11.22 -22.32
N ARG A 133 9.09 -9.88 -22.49
CA ARG A 133 8.41 -8.94 -21.58
C ARG A 133 9.01 -9.01 -20.15
N SER A 134 10.32 -8.76 -20.08
CA SER A 134 11.11 -8.73 -18.84
C SER A 134 11.95 -7.46 -18.66
N CYS A 135 11.65 -6.39 -19.40
CA CYS A 135 12.42 -5.16 -19.36
C CYS A 135 12.24 -4.37 -18.05
N ASP A 136 11.13 -4.51 -17.34
CA ASP A 136 10.90 -3.81 -16.08
C ASP A 136 11.62 -4.54 -14.94
N TYR A 137 11.67 -5.88 -14.96
CA TYR A 137 12.59 -6.65 -14.12
C TYR A 137 14.06 -6.29 -14.40
N LEU A 138 14.52 -6.32 -15.67
CA LEU A 138 15.94 -6.05 -15.96
C LEU A 138 16.38 -4.65 -15.55
N LYS A 139 15.52 -3.62 -15.65
CA LYS A 139 15.84 -2.27 -15.15
C LYS A 139 16.06 -2.23 -13.63
N MET A 140 15.46 -3.14 -12.85
CA MET A 140 15.74 -3.26 -11.41
C MET A 140 17.10 -3.93 -11.15
N VAL A 141 17.44 -4.99 -11.89
CA VAL A 141 18.64 -5.82 -11.65
C VAL A 141 19.85 -5.49 -12.53
N THR A 142 19.84 -4.42 -13.32
CA THR A 142 21.00 -4.04 -14.14
C THR A 142 22.14 -3.47 -13.29
N ALA A 143 23.28 -4.14 -13.26
CA ALA A 143 24.42 -3.84 -12.41
C ALA A 143 24.92 -2.40 -12.54
N ASN A 144 25.03 -1.88 -13.77
CA ASN A 144 25.53 -0.51 -14.03
C ASN A 144 24.53 0.61 -13.72
N VAL A 145 23.32 0.31 -13.23
CA VAL A 145 22.46 1.29 -12.56
C VAL A 145 22.96 1.46 -11.12
N GLU A 146 23.10 2.71 -10.66
CA GLU A 146 23.73 3.09 -9.38
C GLU A 146 22.75 3.79 -8.42
N SER A 147 21.64 4.32 -8.95
CA SER A 147 20.61 4.95 -8.15
C SER A 147 19.22 4.84 -8.77
N VAL A 148 18.21 5.02 -7.92
CA VAL A 148 16.80 5.06 -8.33
C VAL A 148 16.06 6.15 -7.56
N GLY A 149 15.15 6.86 -8.23
CA GLY A 149 14.29 7.87 -7.64
C GLY A 149 12.87 7.76 -8.16
N CYS A 150 11.91 7.53 -7.26
CA CYS A 150 10.52 7.28 -7.61
C CYS A 150 9.56 8.39 -7.14
N ALA A 151 8.37 8.42 -7.74
CA ALA A 151 7.25 9.23 -7.30
C ALA A 151 5.93 8.46 -7.40
N VAL A 152 5.01 8.76 -6.47
CA VAL A 152 3.63 8.28 -6.47
C VAL A 152 2.69 9.47 -6.69
N ILE A 153 1.71 9.32 -7.57
CA ILE A 153 0.80 10.37 -8.02
C ILE A 153 -0.63 9.81 -8.07
N THR A 154 -1.56 10.43 -7.34
CA THR A 154 -2.99 10.21 -7.58
C THR A 154 -3.41 10.93 -8.85
N CYS A 155 -3.92 10.19 -9.84
CA CYS A 155 -4.37 10.71 -11.13
C CYS A 155 -5.89 10.63 -11.26
N PRO A 156 -6.62 11.78 -11.26
CA PRO A 156 -8.07 11.80 -11.49
C PRO A 156 -8.45 11.27 -12.88
N VAL A 157 -7.58 11.46 -13.87
CA VAL A 157 -7.65 10.84 -15.19
C VAL A 157 -6.23 10.47 -15.64
N LEU A 158 -5.90 9.17 -15.66
CA LEU A 158 -4.67 8.65 -16.26
C LEU A 158 -4.94 8.29 -17.73
N ARG A 159 -4.29 8.98 -18.67
CA ARG A 159 -4.45 8.78 -20.11
C ARG A 159 -3.54 7.66 -20.62
N MET A 160 -4.03 6.84 -21.56
CA MET A 160 -3.28 5.80 -22.27
C MET A 160 -3.48 5.97 -23.77
N GLY A 161 -2.50 6.62 -24.42
CA GLY A 161 -2.61 6.97 -25.84
C GLY A 161 -3.79 7.93 -26.11
N LYS A 162 -4.47 7.75 -27.24
CA LYS A 162 -5.54 8.67 -27.70
C LYS A 162 -6.93 8.37 -27.15
N SER A 163 -7.24 7.11 -26.82
CA SER A 163 -8.63 6.64 -26.68
C SER A 163 -8.94 5.92 -25.36
N ARG A 164 -7.92 5.55 -24.58
CA ARG A 164 -8.10 4.87 -23.30
C ARG A 164 -7.73 5.79 -22.15
N GLN A 165 -8.50 5.74 -21.07
CA GLN A 165 -8.22 6.44 -19.83
C GLN A 165 -8.74 5.63 -18.65
N GLU A 166 -8.12 5.81 -17.50
CA GLU A 166 -8.55 5.26 -16.21
C GLU A 166 -8.80 6.45 -15.26
N ARG A 167 -9.71 6.30 -14.30
CA ARG A 167 -10.07 7.37 -13.36
C ARG A 167 -9.64 7.01 -11.95
N ASP A 168 -9.26 8.03 -11.20
CA ASP A 168 -8.99 7.95 -9.76
C ASP A 168 -8.06 6.77 -9.42
N VAL A 169 -6.90 6.75 -10.08
CA VAL A 169 -5.87 5.71 -9.96
C VAL A 169 -4.63 6.22 -9.24
N ASN A 170 -3.90 5.34 -8.57
CA ASN A 170 -2.55 5.61 -8.12
C ASN A 170 -1.54 5.24 -9.22
N PHE A 171 -0.73 6.21 -9.64
CA PHE A 171 0.31 6.06 -10.65
C PHE A 171 1.71 6.13 -10.02
N VAL A 172 2.57 5.17 -10.35
CA VAL A 172 3.95 5.06 -9.87
C VAL A 172 4.90 5.14 -11.06
N LEU A 173 5.92 5.99 -10.93
CA LEU A 173 7.04 6.10 -11.86
C LEU A 173 8.34 6.06 -11.05
N CYS A 174 9.23 5.13 -11.39
CA CYS A 174 10.62 5.09 -10.92
C CYS A 174 11.56 5.43 -12.08
N PHE A 175 12.49 6.35 -11.84
CA PHE A 175 13.62 6.64 -12.73
C PHE A 175 14.91 6.05 -12.18
N TYR A 176 15.73 5.51 -13.09
CA TYR A 176 16.97 4.79 -12.81
C TYR A 176 18.15 5.54 -13.45
N THR A 177 19.23 5.72 -12.69
CA THR A 177 20.42 6.48 -13.12
C THR A 177 21.69 5.62 -12.97
N PRO A 178 22.61 5.62 -13.95
CA PRO A 178 22.46 6.12 -15.32
C PRO A 178 21.44 5.33 -16.14
N PHE A 179 21.00 5.88 -17.29
CA PHE A 179 20.26 5.12 -18.29
C PHE A 179 21.12 4.02 -18.91
N ILE A 180 20.60 2.78 -18.94
CA ILE A 180 21.17 1.64 -19.65
C ILE A 180 20.08 1.06 -20.58
N ASP A 181 20.42 0.78 -21.85
CA ASP A 181 19.51 0.10 -22.77
C ASP A 181 19.51 -1.41 -22.52
N VAL A 182 18.71 -1.83 -21.53
CA VAL A 182 18.51 -3.26 -21.18
C VAL A 182 17.91 -4.13 -22.30
N SER A 183 17.56 -3.56 -23.45
CA SER A 183 17.18 -4.33 -24.65
C SER A 183 18.37 -4.74 -25.51
N ARG A 184 19.58 -4.20 -25.23
CA ARG A 184 20.83 -4.41 -25.98
C ARG A 184 22.05 -4.72 -25.11
N THR A 185 22.04 -4.29 -23.84
CA THR A 185 23.15 -4.48 -22.89
C THR A 185 22.88 -5.68 -22.00
N GLU A 186 23.88 -6.54 -21.79
CA GLU A 186 23.84 -7.59 -20.76
C GLU A 186 23.65 -6.93 -19.38
N PRO A 187 22.66 -7.37 -18.56
CA PRO A 187 22.27 -6.61 -17.38
C PRO A 187 23.34 -6.65 -16.28
N TYR A 188 24.08 -7.74 -16.12
CA TYR A 188 25.09 -7.93 -15.08
C TYR A 188 26.05 -9.07 -15.45
N MET A 189 27.23 -9.10 -14.83
CA MET A 189 28.17 -10.21 -14.99
C MET A 189 27.84 -11.33 -14.00
N HIS A 190 27.61 -12.54 -14.51
CA HIS A 190 27.43 -13.72 -13.67
C HIS A 190 28.73 -14.07 -12.91
N GLY A 191 28.62 -14.41 -11.62
CA GLY A 191 29.78 -14.84 -10.83
C GLY A 191 29.55 -14.74 -9.32
N GLU A 192 30.57 -15.10 -8.54
CA GLU A 192 30.53 -14.93 -7.09
C GLU A 192 30.40 -13.42 -6.74
N PRO A 193 29.48 -13.03 -5.84
CA PRO A 193 29.21 -11.62 -5.56
C PRO A 193 30.45 -10.79 -5.24
N CYS A 194 30.46 -9.54 -5.71
CA CYS A 194 31.54 -8.57 -5.52
C CYS A 194 32.91 -8.89 -6.14
N THR A 195 33.11 -10.05 -6.79
CA THR A 195 34.42 -10.41 -7.40
C THR A 195 34.84 -9.52 -8.58
N TYR A 196 33.95 -8.67 -9.09
CA TYR A 196 34.23 -7.69 -10.14
C TYR A 196 33.64 -6.30 -9.83
N CYS A 197 33.79 -5.86 -8.57
CA CYS A 197 33.48 -4.47 -8.20
C CYS A 197 34.44 -3.46 -8.86
N ARG A 198 33.97 -2.20 -8.98
CA ARG A 198 34.80 -1.08 -9.42
C ARG A 198 35.89 -0.76 -8.40
N ASN A 199 37.05 -0.26 -8.85
CA ASN A 199 38.15 0.13 -7.96
C ASN A 199 37.68 1.11 -6.86
N GLY A 200 38.06 0.83 -5.62
CA GLY A 200 37.67 1.61 -4.44
C GLY A 200 36.27 1.31 -3.89
N TYR A 201 35.46 0.45 -4.53
CA TYR A 201 34.19 -0.02 -3.99
C TYR A 201 34.41 -1.17 -3.01
N SER A 202 33.47 -1.34 -2.08
CA SER A 202 33.49 -2.33 -1.01
C SER A 202 32.32 -3.31 -1.15
N CYS A 203 32.47 -4.57 -0.73
CA CYS A 203 31.35 -5.51 -0.73
C CYS A 203 30.48 -5.31 0.52
N ARG A 204 29.20 -4.95 0.33
CA ARG A 204 28.21 -4.81 1.39
C ARG A 204 27.05 -5.76 1.15
N ARG A 205 27.00 -6.85 1.94
CA ARG A 205 25.95 -7.88 1.83
C ARG A 205 25.73 -8.33 0.36
N GLY A 206 26.82 -8.66 -0.35
CA GLY A 206 26.78 -9.12 -1.75
C GLY A 206 26.65 -8.05 -2.84
N LEU A 207 26.68 -6.75 -2.50
CA LEU A 207 26.63 -5.65 -3.48
C LEU A 207 27.88 -4.78 -3.42
N CYS A 208 28.36 -4.33 -4.59
CA CYS A 208 29.42 -3.35 -4.73
C CYS A 208 28.92 -1.97 -4.29
N SER A 209 29.37 -1.53 -3.11
CA SER A 209 29.02 -0.24 -2.53
C SER A 209 30.13 0.78 -2.71
N PRO A 210 29.82 2.04 -3.04
CA PRO A 210 30.82 3.11 -3.04
C PRO A 210 31.45 3.26 -1.65
N PRO A 211 32.69 3.76 -1.56
CA PRO A 211 33.38 3.93 -0.29
C PRO A 211 32.61 4.88 0.62
N LEU A 212 32.44 4.50 1.89
CA LEU A 212 31.94 5.41 2.92
C LEU A 212 33.00 6.49 3.15
N ILE A 213 32.69 7.75 2.86
CA ILE A 213 33.58 8.87 3.15
C ILE A 213 33.54 9.12 4.67
N PRO A 214 34.66 8.96 5.40
CA PRO A 214 34.69 9.18 6.84
C PRO A 214 34.74 10.68 7.14
N MET A 215 33.57 11.33 7.13
CA MET A 215 33.41 12.64 7.76
C MET A 215 33.55 12.44 9.28
N GLY A 216 34.50 13.15 9.91
CA GLY A 216 34.96 12.86 11.27
C GLY A 216 33.82 12.74 12.31
N ASN A 217 33.83 11.64 13.06
CA ASN A 217 32.87 11.29 14.13
C ASN A 217 31.36 11.25 13.74
N ILE A 218 30.99 11.38 12.46
CA ILE A 218 29.58 11.30 12.03
C ILE A 218 29.44 10.34 10.84
N VAL A 219 28.96 9.13 11.14
CA VAL A 219 28.60 8.13 10.11
C VAL A 219 27.26 8.50 9.48
N ILE A 220 27.30 9.27 8.39
CA ILE A 220 26.10 9.58 7.60
C ILE A 220 25.96 8.55 6.48
N GLN A 221 24.87 7.77 6.50
CA GLN A 221 24.49 6.90 5.39
C GLN A 221 24.02 7.77 4.21
N PHE A 222 24.53 7.52 2.99
CA PHE A 222 24.17 8.29 1.79
C PHE A 222 22.72 8.00 1.34
N GLY A 223 21.77 8.71 1.95
CA GLY A 223 20.33 8.64 1.63
C GLY A 223 19.58 9.96 1.86
N ASP A 224 19.74 10.58 3.04
CA ASP A 224 18.72 11.52 3.51
C ASP A 224 19.08 13.02 3.49
N GLU A 225 20.30 13.45 3.87
CA GLU A 225 20.55 14.87 4.22
C GLU A 225 21.51 15.70 3.34
N TYR A 226 21.76 15.33 2.08
CA TYR A 226 22.43 16.26 1.14
C TYR A 226 21.43 17.33 0.62
N ASP A 227 20.98 18.23 1.49
CA ASP A 227 20.06 19.32 1.09
C ASP A 227 20.79 20.38 0.24
N SER A 228 20.43 20.44 -1.04
CA SER A 228 21.01 21.40 -2.00
C SER A 228 20.59 22.85 -1.73
N SER A 229 19.66 23.13 -0.81
CA SER A 229 19.34 24.51 -0.41
C SER A 229 20.53 25.21 0.27
N ARG A 230 21.41 24.46 0.97
CA ARG A 230 22.55 25.03 1.70
C ARG A 230 23.65 25.61 0.80
N LYS A 231 23.60 25.40 -0.53
CA LYS A 231 24.54 26.03 -1.49
C LYS A 231 24.56 27.56 -1.41
N SER A 232 23.48 28.23 -0.99
CA SER A 232 23.49 29.70 -0.81
C SER A 232 24.11 30.16 0.52
N LYS A 233 24.17 29.32 1.55
CA LYS A 233 24.72 29.69 2.86
C LYS A 233 26.23 29.48 2.99
N ILE A 234 26.82 28.50 2.31
CA ILE A 234 28.28 28.31 2.32
C ILE A 234 28.99 29.52 1.68
N ASN A 235 28.44 30.05 0.57
CA ASN A 235 28.96 31.27 -0.06
C ASN A 235 28.87 32.51 0.86
N HIS A 236 27.95 32.52 1.83
CA HIS A 236 27.75 33.66 2.74
C HIS A 236 28.69 33.63 3.96
N VAL A 237 29.22 32.46 4.33
CA VAL A 237 30.19 32.29 5.44
C VAL A 237 31.64 32.56 4.97
N ILE A 238 31.93 32.33 3.68
CA ILE A 238 33.24 32.67 3.07
C ILE A 238 33.44 34.20 2.95
N GLN A 239 32.38 35.00 3.12
CA GLN A 239 32.42 36.45 2.94
C GLN A 239 32.69 37.26 4.22
N GLU A 240 32.71 36.61 5.40
CA GLU A 240 33.02 37.28 6.69
C GLU A 240 34.45 37.04 7.18
N SER A 241 35.17 36.06 6.63
CA SER A 241 36.55 35.70 7.02
C SER A 241 37.65 36.47 6.28
N SER A 242 37.32 37.35 5.33
CA SER A 242 38.26 38.11 4.50
C SER A 242 38.57 39.52 5.00
N LEU A 243 37.98 39.95 6.13
CA LEU A 243 38.18 41.28 6.72
C LEU A 243 39.38 41.39 7.68
N SER A 244 40.49 40.72 7.37
CA SER A 244 41.77 40.90 8.09
C SER A 244 43.01 40.52 7.27
N HIS A 245 43.36 41.32 6.26
CA HIS A 245 44.72 41.88 6.08
C HIS A 245 44.73 42.95 4.96
N LYS A 246 45.68 43.88 5.04
CA LYS A 246 45.97 44.92 4.03
C LYS A 246 47.36 44.68 3.42
N THR A 247 47.74 45.54 2.47
CA THR A 247 49.01 45.59 1.69
C THR A 247 49.10 44.57 0.55
N ASP A 248 49.36 44.91 -0.72
CA ASP A 248 49.52 46.24 -1.36
C ASP A 248 49.01 46.27 -2.83
N THR A 249 48.86 47.48 -3.38
CA THR A 249 48.44 47.85 -4.77
C THR A 249 49.65 47.96 -5.74
N PRO A 250 49.51 47.99 -7.10
CA PRO A 250 48.42 48.58 -7.89
C PRO A 250 47.89 47.78 -9.11
N SER A 251 47.23 48.49 -10.04
CA SER A 251 46.25 48.09 -11.07
C SER A 251 46.78 48.36 -12.52
N PRO A 252 46.01 48.48 -13.66
CA PRO A 252 44.54 48.53 -13.89
C PRO A 252 43.99 47.80 -15.17
N GLU A 253 42.75 48.20 -15.57
CA GLU A 253 42.06 48.07 -16.89
C GLU A 253 41.28 46.76 -17.25
N GLU A 254 40.04 46.79 -17.81
CA GLU A 254 39.00 47.85 -17.89
C GLU A 254 37.58 47.34 -18.32
N ASN A 255 36.55 48.21 -18.31
CA ASN A 255 35.16 48.14 -18.86
C ASN A 255 34.10 47.23 -18.16
N LYS A 256 32.86 47.67 -17.78
CA LYS A 256 31.69 48.32 -18.48
C LYS A 256 30.89 47.34 -19.38
N ALA A 257 29.55 47.34 -19.52
CA ALA A 257 28.39 48.11 -19.02
C ALA A 257 27.07 47.39 -19.50
N GLU A 258 25.79 47.70 -19.19
CA GLU A 258 25.02 48.34 -18.07
C GLU A 258 23.49 48.28 -18.42
N ASN A 259 22.58 48.74 -17.53
CA ASN A 259 21.17 49.17 -17.77
C ASN A 259 20.04 48.12 -18.03
N GLN A 260 18.73 48.46 -17.90
CA GLN A 260 17.95 49.13 -16.81
C GLN A 260 16.42 49.19 -17.16
N VAL A 261 15.54 49.25 -16.13
CA VAL A 261 14.24 50.01 -16.05
C VAL A 261 13.07 49.69 -17.04
N SER A 262 11.81 50.16 -16.86
CA SER A 262 10.80 50.03 -15.75
C SER A 262 9.42 50.65 -16.14
N LYS A 263 8.33 50.27 -15.44
CA LYS A 263 6.99 50.95 -15.29
C LYS A 263 6.06 51.13 -16.54
N THR A 264 4.85 51.72 -16.47
CA THR A 264 3.54 51.42 -15.76
C THR A 264 2.42 52.34 -16.37
N ILE A 265 1.11 52.07 -16.12
CA ILE A 265 -0.10 52.95 -16.36
C ILE A 265 -0.57 53.04 -17.85
N GLY A 266 -1.86 53.17 -18.23
CA GLY A 266 -3.14 52.99 -17.49
C GLY A 266 -4.39 53.71 -18.11
N ASP A 267 -5.59 53.14 -17.85
CA ASP A 267 -6.95 53.73 -17.81
C ASP A 267 -7.77 54.32 -19.01
N LYS A 268 -8.95 53.70 -19.23
CA LYS A 268 -10.35 54.23 -19.36
C LYS A 268 -10.86 55.16 -20.50
N LEU A 269 -12.14 54.91 -20.86
CA LEU A 269 -13.34 55.81 -21.04
C LEU A 269 -14.29 55.25 -22.13
N GLN A 270 -15.64 55.39 -22.16
CA GLN A 270 -16.71 55.54 -21.15
C GLN A 270 -18.12 55.30 -21.79
N SER A 271 -19.14 54.84 -21.03
CA SER A 271 -20.62 55.04 -21.25
C SER A 271 -21.43 54.14 -22.22
N GLY A 272 -22.74 53.85 -22.05
CA GLY A 272 -23.80 54.11 -21.02
C GLY A 272 -24.90 53.02 -21.22
N GLY A 273 -26.00 52.84 -20.47
CA GLY A 273 -27.04 53.71 -19.87
C GLY A 273 -28.43 53.14 -20.30
N LEU A 274 -29.61 53.29 -19.66
CA LEU A 274 -30.11 54.00 -18.46
C LEU A 274 -31.50 53.43 -18.04
N GLY A 275 -31.93 53.63 -16.77
CA GLY A 275 -33.31 53.36 -16.25
C GLY A 275 -33.43 52.13 -15.32
N ASN A 276 -33.84 52.19 -14.04
CA ASN A 276 -35.07 52.69 -13.36
C ASN A 276 -36.24 51.66 -13.41
N LYS A 277 -37.00 51.33 -12.34
CA LYS A 277 -36.96 51.69 -10.88
C LYS A 277 -37.88 50.72 -10.05
N ALA A 278 -37.67 50.62 -8.72
CA ALA A 278 -38.59 50.45 -7.56
C ALA A 278 -40.05 49.85 -7.69
N GLU A 279 -40.74 49.28 -6.67
CA GLU A 279 -40.44 48.62 -5.37
C GLU A 279 -41.77 48.13 -4.68
N LEU A 280 -41.70 47.37 -3.56
CA LEU A 280 -42.67 47.25 -2.42
C LEU A 280 -44.10 46.61 -2.50
N ARG A 281 -44.23 45.42 -1.86
CA ARG A 281 -45.18 44.99 -0.78
C ARG A 281 -46.73 45.17 -0.81
N LYS A 282 -47.45 44.04 -0.61
CA LYS A 282 -48.58 43.72 0.36
C LYS A 282 -48.93 42.20 0.24
N GLY A 283 -49.81 41.49 1.00
CA GLY A 283 -50.79 41.77 2.07
C GLY A 283 -52.17 41.17 1.71
N ARG A 284 -53.01 40.49 2.54
CA ARG A 284 -53.12 40.25 4.01
C ARG A 284 -52.95 38.71 4.31
N THR A 285 -53.67 37.83 5.05
CA THR A 285 -54.84 37.70 6.00
C THR A 285 -54.69 36.28 6.66
N GLU A 286 -54.78 36.02 7.98
CA GLU A 286 -55.93 35.86 8.95
C GLU A 286 -56.63 34.46 8.98
N THR A 287 -56.87 33.75 10.11
CA THR A 287 -56.63 34.01 11.58
C THR A 287 -56.65 32.73 12.47
N ARG A 288 -56.04 32.77 13.69
CA ARG A 288 -56.24 31.95 14.96
C ARG A 288 -56.18 30.39 14.91
N ILE A 289 -55.48 29.60 15.75
CA ILE A 289 -54.71 29.69 17.03
C ILE A 289 -55.49 29.59 18.37
N TYR A 290 -55.22 28.54 19.17
CA TYR A 290 -54.84 28.58 20.62
C TYR A 290 -54.19 27.24 21.12
N HIS A 291 -53.71 27.19 22.38
CA HIS A 291 -52.68 26.29 23.00
C HIS A 291 -52.99 26.08 24.53
N PRO A 292 -52.17 25.44 25.43
CA PRO A 292 -51.29 24.23 25.39
C PRO A 292 -51.25 23.33 26.69
N THR A 293 -50.50 22.21 26.64
CA THR A 293 -49.64 21.54 27.69
C THR A 293 -50.04 21.21 29.17
N SER A 294 -49.89 19.91 29.52
CA SER A 294 -49.24 19.28 30.73
C SER A 294 -49.70 19.50 32.20
N GLY A 295 -49.75 18.39 32.98
CA GLY A 295 -49.93 18.40 34.45
C GLY A 295 -49.85 17.00 35.13
N GLN A 296 -49.78 16.96 36.48
CA GLN A 296 -49.47 15.78 37.35
C GLN A 296 -50.06 16.00 38.77
N SER A 297 -50.21 15.04 39.71
CA SER A 297 -50.19 13.55 39.78
C SER A 297 -50.71 13.10 41.19
N ASN A 298 -50.73 11.79 41.51
CA ASN A 298 -50.83 11.15 42.84
C ASN A 298 -52.21 11.21 43.57
N THR A 299 -52.64 10.30 44.45
CA THR A 299 -52.41 8.83 44.67
C THR A 299 -53.49 8.24 45.59
N VAL A 300 -53.78 6.92 45.47
CA VAL A 300 -54.31 6.00 46.51
C VAL A 300 -55.65 6.33 47.21
N GLN A 301 -56.72 5.62 46.82
CA GLN A 301 -57.58 4.81 47.73
C GLN A 301 -58.74 4.12 46.97
N ASN A 302 -58.66 2.80 46.74
CA ASN A 302 -59.77 1.82 46.90
C ASN A 302 -59.37 0.38 46.47
N ASP A 303 -58.40 -0.21 47.15
CA ASP A 303 -57.96 -1.61 46.93
C ASP A 303 -58.94 -2.65 47.51
N ARG A 304 -60.22 -2.57 47.12
CA ARG A 304 -61.28 -3.53 47.52
C ARG A 304 -62.20 -4.01 46.39
N LEU A 305 -61.92 -3.67 45.12
CA LEU A 305 -62.78 -4.06 43.99
C LEU A 305 -62.16 -5.05 42.98
N GLN A 306 -60.92 -5.55 43.18
CA GLN A 306 -60.25 -6.44 42.23
C GLN A 306 -60.13 -7.93 42.64
N GLU A 307 -60.26 -8.29 43.92
CA GLU A 307 -60.07 -9.69 44.33
C GLU A 307 -61.30 -10.60 44.10
N LEU A 308 -62.53 -10.07 44.18
CA LEU A 308 -63.75 -10.87 44.09
C LEU A 308 -64.13 -11.32 42.67
N THR A 309 -63.58 -10.70 41.62
CA THR A 309 -63.78 -11.12 40.22
C THR A 309 -62.85 -12.25 39.79
N SER A 310 -61.71 -12.43 40.49
CA SER A 310 -60.65 -13.37 40.10
C SER A 310 -60.96 -14.86 40.39
N SER A 311 -61.85 -15.15 41.36
CA SER A 311 -62.13 -16.52 41.82
C SER A 311 -63.20 -17.26 41.00
N ARG A 312 -64.26 -16.57 40.55
CA ARG A 312 -65.36 -17.19 39.76
C ARG A 312 -64.94 -17.50 38.32
N VAL A 313 -64.22 -16.59 37.65
CA VAL A 313 -63.78 -16.80 36.25
C VAL A 313 -62.83 -18.00 36.11
N ARG A 314 -62.01 -18.29 37.13
CA ARG A 314 -61.11 -19.46 37.16
C ARG A 314 -61.79 -20.82 37.32
N ARG A 315 -63.10 -20.90 37.62
CA ARG A 315 -63.82 -22.18 37.80
C ARG A 315 -64.75 -22.59 36.64
N GLN A 316 -64.96 -21.74 35.63
CA GLN A 316 -65.71 -22.10 34.42
C GLN A 316 -64.83 -22.31 33.17
N THR A 317 -63.64 -21.70 33.12
CA THR A 317 -62.73 -21.80 31.95
C THR A 317 -62.02 -23.16 31.81
N THR A 318 -62.02 -24.02 32.84
CA THR A 318 -61.34 -25.32 32.84
C THR A 318 -62.17 -26.50 32.28
N ARG A 319 -63.40 -26.28 31.80
CA ARG A 319 -64.25 -27.33 31.19
C ARG A 319 -64.57 -27.16 29.70
N TYR A 320 -64.27 -26.01 29.08
CA TYR A 320 -64.53 -25.73 27.66
C TYR A 320 -63.28 -25.21 26.92
N SER A 321 -62.16 -25.93 27.03
CA SER A 321 -61.00 -25.75 26.12
C SER A 321 -60.21 -27.05 25.97
N ARG A 322 -60.75 -27.99 25.18
CA ARG A 322 -60.04 -29.24 24.81
C ARG A 322 -60.40 -29.76 23.41
N TYR A 323 -60.63 -28.86 22.46
CA TYR A 323 -60.68 -29.20 21.03
C TYR A 323 -60.08 -28.06 20.19
N ASP A 324 -58.81 -28.21 19.80
CA ASP A 324 -58.17 -27.38 18.77
C ASP A 324 -58.15 -28.20 17.47
N PRO A 325 -59.07 -27.93 16.52
CA PRO A 325 -59.18 -28.72 15.29
C PRO A 325 -57.94 -28.61 14.39
N TYR A 326 -57.09 -27.59 14.59
CA TYR A 326 -55.89 -27.36 13.79
C TYR A 326 -54.61 -27.93 14.45
N ALA A 327 -54.65 -28.37 15.71
CA ALA A 327 -53.50 -28.93 16.42
C ALA A 327 -52.90 -30.15 15.69
N ALA A 328 -53.75 -31.00 15.09
CA ALA A 328 -53.32 -32.15 14.30
C ALA A 328 -52.56 -31.71 13.03
N GLU A 329 -53.01 -30.65 12.34
CA GLU A 329 -52.31 -30.16 11.16
C GLU A 329 -50.99 -29.47 11.51
N ARG A 330 -50.94 -28.67 12.59
CA ARG A 330 -49.67 -28.06 13.05
C ARG A 330 -48.61 -29.11 13.38
N ARG A 331 -49.01 -30.28 13.92
CA ARG A 331 -48.11 -31.45 14.08
C ARG A 331 -47.64 -32.01 12.74
N ARG A 332 -48.57 -32.25 11.78
CA ARG A 332 -48.23 -32.74 10.43
C ARG A 332 -47.30 -31.79 9.66
N ARG A 333 -47.47 -30.46 9.79
CA ARG A 333 -46.58 -29.45 9.19
C ARG A 333 -45.18 -29.54 9.78
N ARG A 334 -45.03 -29.58 11.12
CA ARG A 334 -43.72 -29.76 11.78
C ARG A 334 -43.02 -31.05 11.39
N GLN A 335 -43.75 -32.17 11.25
CA GLN A 335 -43.16 -33.44 10.79
C GLN A 335 -42.65 -33.36 9.34
N ARG A 336 -43.42 -32.74 8.42
CA ARG A 336 -42.97 -32.50 7.03
C ARG A 336 -41.75 -31.57 6.96
N GLU A 337 -41.67 -30.59 7.85
CA GLU A 337 -40.54 -29.66 7.94
C GLU A 337 -39.28 -30.34 8.49
N GLN A 338 -39.40 -31.12 9.57
CA GLN A 338 -38.31 -31.94 10.11
C GLN A 338 -37.77 -32.94 9.07
N GLU A 339 -38.64 -33.60 8.31
CA GLU A 339 -38.20 -34.51 7.26
C GLU A 339 -37.52 -33.77 6.10
N ARG A 340 -37.99 -32.58 5.71
CA ARG A 340 -37.27 -31.74 4.72
C ARG A 340 -35.87 -31.35 5.19
N VAL A 341 -35.69 -31.01 6.47
CA VAL A 341 -34.37 -30.73 7.05
C VAL A 341 -33.49 -31.99 7.02
N ARG A 342 -34.04 -33.14 7.42
CA ARG A 342 -33.32 -34.42 7.43
C ARG A 342 -32.84 -34.85 6.04
N GLN A 343 -33.70 -34.71 5.02
CA GLN A 343 -33.35 -34.97 3.62
C GLN A 343 -32.29 -33.99 3.10
N HIS A 344 -32.34 -32.72 3.51
CA HIS A 344 -31.33 -31.72 3.14
C HIS A 344 -29.96 -32.04 3.77
N GLU A 345 -29.91 -32.45 5.04
CA GLU A 345 -28.67 -32.90 5.69
C GLU A 345 -28.10 -34.16 5.05
N LEU A 346 -28.95 -35.14 4.72
CA LEU A 346 -28.53 -36.37 4.03
C LEU A 346 -27.91 -36.04 2.67
N ARG A 347 -28.56 -35.16 1.89
CA ARG A 347 -28.05 -34.70 0.59
C ARG A 347 -26.73 -33.93 0.72
N ARG A 348 -26.56 -33.13 1.78
CA ARG A 348 -25.29 -32.44 2.07
C ARG A 348 -24.16 -33.44 2.32
N LYS A 349 -24.39 -34.47 3.15
CA LYS A 349 -23.41 -35.53 3.44
C LYS A 349 -23.07 -36.36 2.20
N GLN A 350 -24.02 -36.61 1.31
CA GLN A 350 -23.79 -37.28 0.02
C GLN A 350 -22.88 -36.45 -0.90
N LEU A 351 -23.15 -35.15 -1.05
CA LEU A 351 -22.31 -34.24 -1.84
C LEU A 351 -20.88 -34.12 -1.28
N GLU A 352 -20.74 -34.06 0.04
CA GLU A 352 -19.46 -34.03 0.75
C GLU A 352 -18.64 -35.31 0.53
N GLN A 353 -19.27 -36.49 0.59
CA GLN A 353 -18.64 -37.76 0.22
C GLN A 353 -18.27 -37.84 -1.27
N GLU A 354 -19.09 -37.29 -2.17
CA GLU A 354 -18.79 -37.28 -3.60
C GLU A 354 -17.61 -36.36 -3.93
N GLN A 355 -17.53 -35.18 -3.30
CA GLN A 355 -16.39 -34.26 -3.40
C GLN A 355 -15.10 -34.92 -2.90
N LEU A 356 -15.12 -35.58 -1.73
CA LEU A 356 -13.97 -36.32 -1.21
C LEU A 356 -13.55 -37.48 -2.15
N ARG A 357 -14.51 -38.14 -2.82
CA ARG A 357 -14.21 -39.18 -3.81
C ARG A 357 -13.54 -38.60 -5.05
N ARG A 358 -14.04 -37.48 -5.57
CA ARG A 358 -13.45 -36.74 -6.71
C ARG A 358 -12.03 -36.27 -6.40
N GLN A 359 -11.79 -35.70 -5.22
CA GLN A 359 -10.45 -35.28 -4.76
C GLN A 359 -9.45 -36.45 -4.73
N LYS A 360 -9.83 -37.59 -4.14
CA LYS A 360 -8.98 -38.79 -4.08
C LYS A 360 -8.69 -39.40 -5.46
N GLU A 361 -9.62 -39.25 -6.41
CA GLU A 361 -9.39 -39.68 -7.79
C GLU A 361 -8.45 -38.73 -8.54
N GLU A 362 -8.60 -37.43 -8.37
CA GLU A 362 -7.69 -36.43 -8.94
C GLU A 362 -6.27 -36.57 -8.36
N GLU A 363 -6.14 -36.82 -7.06
CA GLU A 363 -4.86 -37.08 -6.41
C GLU A 363 -4.16 -38.34 -6.99
N ARG A 364 -4.93 -39.40 -7.24
CA ARG A 364 -4.42 -40.61 -7.94
C ARG A 364 -3.92 -40.27 -9.36
N ARG A 365 -4.65 -39.45 -10.12
CA ARG A 365 -4.23 -38.98 -11.46
C ARG A 365 -2.96 -38.13 -11.37
N ARG A 366 -2.84 -37.22 -10.39
CA ARG A 366 -1.63 -36.40 -10.15
C ARG A 366 -0.42 -37.27 -9.80
N ARG A 367 -0.58 -38.27 -8.90
CA ARG A 367 0.47 -39.24 -8.55
C ARG A 367 0.94 -40.07 -9.76
N GLN A 368 0.02 -40.48 -10.64
CA GLN A 368 0.37 -41.18 -11.89
C GLN A 368 1.18 -40.30 -12.85
N GLN A 369 0.80 -39.03 -13.04
CA GLN A 369 1.54 -38.08 -13.88
C GLN A 369 2.93 -37.76 -13.32
N GLN A 370 3.08 -37.66 -12.00
CA GLN A 370 4.40 -37.51 -11.35
C GLN A 370 5.28 -38.75 -11.57
N GLY A 371 4.73 -39.96 -11.37
CA GLY A 371 5.46 -41.22 -11.60
C GLY A 371 5.96 -41.41 -13.03
N GLN A 372 5.25 -40.87 -14.03
CA GLN A 372 5.72 -40.83 -15.41
C GLN A 372 6.89 -39.83 -15.60
N ARG A 373 6.82 -38.64 -14.99
CA ARG A 373 7.93 -37.66 -15.06
C ARG A 373 9.22 -38.17 -14.40
N SER A 374 9.11 -38.92 -13.30
CA SER A 374 10.26 -39.50 -12.60
C SER A 374 11.05 -40.54 -13.42
N ARG A 375 10.44 -41.16 -14.45
CA ARG A 375 11.14 -42.10 -15.35
C ARG A 375 11.82 -41.44 -16.55
N GLY A 376 11.66 -40.13 -16.73
CA GLY A 376 12.20 -39.37 -17.87
C GLY A 376 13.49 -38.57 -17.57
N ARG A 377 14.10 -38.71 -16.39
CA ARG A 377 15.34 -38.02 -16.01
C ARG A 377 16.34 -38.95 -15.31
N GLN A 378 17.02 -39.76 -16.10
CA GLN A 378 18.37 -40.23 -15.79
C GLN A 378 19.30 -39.76 -16.92
N GLY A 379 20.23 -38.88 -16.59
CA GLY A 379 21.18 -38.30 -17.55
C GLY A 379 21.58 -36.86 -17.20
N GLN A 380 22.90 -36.65 -17.18
CA GLN A 380 23.61 -35.36 -17.15
C GLN A 380 23.53 -34.50 -15.86
N GLY A 381 24.73 -34.18 -15.35
CA GLY A 381 25.07 -32.83 -14.87
C GLY A 381 24.64 -32.45 -13.45
N GLN A 382 25.54 -32.66 -12.47
CA GLN A 382 25.54 -31.85 -11.25
C GLN A 382 26.08 -30.45 -11.58
N GLY A 383 25.18 -29.51 -11.87
CA GLY A 383 25.51 -28.07 -11.80
C GLY A 383 25.62 -27.60 -10.33
N PRO A 384 26.07 -26.36 -10.08
CA PRO A 384 26.13 -25.80 -8.73
C PRO A 384 24.78 -25.92 -8.00
N VAL A 385 24.83 -26.21 -6.70
CA VAL A 385 23.61 -26.37 -5.90
C VAL A 385 22.88 -25.03 -5.83
N GLU A 386 21.79 -24.93 -6.57
CA GLU A 386 20.76 -23.90 -6.46
C GLU A 386 20.42 -23.72 -4.97
N GLN A 387 20.90 -22.63 -4.36
CA GLN A 387 20.67 -22.34 -2.95
C GLN A 387 19.23 -21.86 -2.75
N ARG A 388 18.28 -22.77 -2.93
CA ARG A 388 16.87 -22.56 -2.70
C ARG A 388 16.70 -21.99 -1.30
N LEU A 389 15.98 -20.88 -1.20
CA LEU A 389 15.40 -20.38 0.05
C LEU A 389 14.27 -21.32 0.51
N GLY A 390 14.65 -22.56 0.84
CA GLY A 390 13.80 -23.52 1.51
C GLY A 390 13.44 -22.97 2.89
N GLY A 391 12.16 -22.98 3.22
CA GLY A 391 11.66 -22.36 4.46
C GLY A 391 10.30 -21.72 4.31
N GLY A 392 9.82 -21.44 3.09
CA GLY A 392 8.45 -20.97 2.85
C GLY A 392 7.37 -21.94 3.36
N LEU A 393 6.20 -21.39 3.69
CA LEU A 393 5.03 -22.14 4.18
C LEU A 393 4.50 -23.12 3.11
N SER A 394 3.91 -24.22 3.55
CA SER A 394 3.01 -25.04 2.74
C SER A 394 1.54 -24.63 2.94
N ASP A 395 0.66 -25.02 2.02
CA ASP A 395 -0.80 -24.83 2.09
C ASP A 395 -1.38 -25.27 3.46
N ASN A 396 -0.82 -26.33 4.05
CA ASN A 396 -1.19 -26.84 5.38
C ASN A 396 -0.74 -25.87 6.49
N ASP A 397 0.47 -25.33 6.40
CA ASP A 397 0.99 -24.39 7.40
C ASP A 397 0.18 -23.08 7.38
N GLU A 398 -0.15 -22.56 6.20
CA GLU A 398 -1.05 -21.39 6.05
C GLU A 398 -2.42 -21.66 6.66
N TYR A 399 -3.01 -22.83 6.37
CA TYR A 399 -4.28 -23.26 6.95
C TYR A 399 -4.22 -23.34 8.47
N TYR A 400 -3.23 -24.04 9.05
CA TYR A 400 -3.14 -24.21 10.50
C TYR A 400 -2.79 -22.91 11.23
N LEU A 401 -1.92 -22.06 10.65
CA LEU A 401 -1.67 -20.71 11.17
C LEU A 401 -2.98 -19.90 11.22
N LEU A 402 -3.74 -19.85 10.12
CA LEU A 402 -5.00 -19.12 10.05
C LEU A 402 -6.07 -19.68 11.01
N GLN A 403 -6.23 -21.01 11.10
CA GLN A 403 -7.19 -21.60 12.03
C GLN A 403 -6.79 -21.34 13.48
N LEU A 404 -5.51 -21.50 13.84
CA LEU A 404 -5.07 -21.35 15.22
C LEU A 404 -5.21 -19.90 15.70
N HIS A 405 -4.78 -18.91 14.90
CA HIS A 405 -5.05 -17.49 15.19
C HIS A 405 -6.55 -17.20 15.39
N ASN A 406 -7.42 -17.82 14.60
CA ASN A 406 -8.88 -17.70 14.72
C ASN A 406 -9.50 -18.47 15.90
N ASN A 407 -8.75 -19.37 16.54
CA ASN A 407 -9.20 -20.15 17.69
C ASN A 407 -8.71 -19.56 19.03
N ILE A 408 -7.56 -18.88 19.04
CA ILE A 408 -7.07 -18.14 20.24
C ILE A 408 -7.70 -16.74 20.37
N ARG A 409 -8.26 -16.17 19.29
CA ARG A 409 -8.90 -14.85 19.31
C ARG A 409 -10.13 -14.85 20.19
N THR A 410 -10.19 -13.86 21.09
CA THR A 410 -11.27 -13.69 22.08
C THR A 410 -12.66 -13.66 21.44
N SER A 411 -13.61 -14.35 22.07
CA SER A 411 -15.01 -14.41 21.63
C SER A 411 -15.62 -13.01 21.37
N GLY A 412 -16.31 -12.88 20.24
CA GLY A 412 -16.93 -11.62 19.81
C GLY A 412 -16.05 -10.74 18.90
N ILE A 413 -14.77 -11.08 18.71
CA ILE A 413 -13.90 -10.41 17.73
C ILE A 413 -14.09 -11.06 16.34
N ALA A 414 -13.99 -10.27 15.27
CA ALA A 414 -14.10 -10.76 13.90
C ALA A 414 -12.99 -11.78 13.55
N LYS A 415 -13.36 -12.85 12.83
CA LYS A 415 -12.42 -13.84 12.32
C LYS A 415 -11.52 -13.26 11.22
N LEU A 416 -10.24 -13.58 11.30
CA LEU A 416 -9.22 -13.23 10.31
C LEU A 416 -9.37 -14.08 9.05
N LYS A 417 -9.03 -13.50 7.90
CA LYS A 417 -8.87 -14.19 6.61
C LYS A 417 -7.42 -14.15 6.16
N TRP A 418 -6.98 -15.16 5.39
CA TRP A 418 -5.68 -15.08 4.72
C TRP A 418 -5.73 -14.04 3.60
N SER A 419 -4.68 -13.22 3.47
CA SER A 419 -4.58 -12.15 2.49
C SER A 419 -3.29 -12.25 1.70
N SER A 420 -3.39 -12.64 0.42
CA SER A 420 -2.25 -12.74 -0.50
C SER A 420 -1.59 -11.38 -0.81
N ARG A 421 -2.09 -10.27 -0.28
CA ARG A 421 -1.42 -8.95 -0.22
C ARG A 421 -0.46 -8.89 0.97
N LEU A 422 -0.95 -9.18 2.18
CA LEU A 422 -0.11 -9.29 3.37
C LEU A 422 0.94 -10.41 3.24
N GLU A 423 0.65 -11.47 2.46
CA GLU A 423 1.60 -12.55 2.18
C GLU A 423 2.81 -12.05 1.37
N ARG A 424 2.59 -11.16 0.37
CA ARG A 424 3.69 -10.51 -0.37
C ARG A 424 4.59 -9.71 0.58
N TRP A 425 3.99 -9.01 1.53
CA TRP A 425 4.73 -8.27 2.55
C TRP A 425 5.51 -9.20 3.48
N ALA A 426 4.87 -10.23 4.04
CA ALA A 426 5.51 -11.14 4.97
C ALA A 426 6.71 -11.83 4.33
N ARG A 427 6.57 -12.28 3.08
CA ARG A 427 7.66 -12.89 2.28
C ARG A 427 8.75 -11.88 1.90
N TYR A 428 8.39 -10.62 1.69
CA TYR A 428 9.37 -9.58 1.41
C TYR A 428 10.20 -9.20 2.66
N VAL A 429 9.61 -9.06 3.83
CA VAL A 429 10.30 -8.50 5.02
C VAL A 429 10.98 -9.53 5.93
N ILE A 430 10.69 -10.83 5.78
CA ILE A 430 11.23 -11.85 6.67
C ILE A 430 12.74 -12.05 6.53
N ARG A 431 13.51 -11.88 7.61
CA ARG A 431 14.97 -12.05 7.65
C ARG A 431 15.41 -12.79 8.91
N CYS A 432 16.55 -13.46 8.88
CA CYS A 432 17.08 -14.16 10.05
C CYS A 432 17.63 -13.21 11.14
N ASP A 433 17.89 -11.96 10.77
CA ASP A 433 18.43 -10.83 11.54
C ASP A 433 17.40 -9.67 11.68
N THR A 434 16.10 -10.00 11.85
CA THR A 434 15.01 -9.01 11.77
C THR A 434 15.08 -7.89 12.82
N GLU A 435 15.33 -6.65 12.36
CA GLU A 435 15.02 -5.40 13.10
C GLU A 435 13.77 -4.67 12.57
N TYR A 436 13.40 -4.84 11.30
CA TYR A 436 12.31 -4.10 10.65
C TYR A 436 11.24 -5.03 10.02
N PRO A 437 10.02 -5.14 10.60
CA PRO A 437 9.06 -6.17 10.24
C PRO A 437 7.75 -5.61 9.65
N GLY A 438 7.72 -5.38 8.33
CA GLY A 438 6.46 -5.16 7.58
C GLY A 438 6.19 -3.71 7.16
N PRO A 439 5.02 -3.47 6.53
CA PRO A 439 4.59 -2.12 6.19
C PRO A 439 4.18 -1.33 7.43
N SER A 440 4.54 -0.05 7.50
CA SER A 440 4.38 0.79 8.69
C SER A 440 2.93 1.16 9.06
N PHE A 441 1.92 0.58 8.40
CA PHE A 441 0.50 0.76 8.72
C PHE A 441 -0.18 -0.55 9.19
N CYS A 442 0.55 -1.66 9.20
CA CYS A 442 0.07 -2.94 9.73
C CYS A 442 0.54 -3.17 11.17
N PHE A 443 -0.07 -4.17 11.81
CA PHE A 443 0.55 -4.84 12.96
C PHE A 443 1.38 -6.02 12.44
N THR A 444 2.47 -6.36 13.13
CA THR A 444 3.31 -7.50 12.77
C THR A 444 3.75 -8.26 14.01
N ASN A 445 3.81 -9.60 13.90
CA ASN A 445 4.42 -10.53 14.84
C ASN A 445 5.54 -11.29 14.13
N PHE A 446 6.66 -11.53 14.79
CA PHE A 446 7.81 -12.21 14.21
C PHE A 446 8.64 -12.90 15.29
N GLY A 447 9.08 -14.13 15.03
CA GLY A 447 9.84 -14.90 16.01
C GLY A 447 10.50 -16.14 15.40
N LYS A 448 11.27 -16.87 16.22
CA LYS A 448 12.00 -18.06 15.78
C LYS A 448 11.46 -19.31 16.48
N ILE A 449 11.17 -20.34 15.70
CA ILE A 449 10.77 -21.67 16.19
C ILE A 449 11.77 -22.74 15.76
N ALA A 450 12.04 -23.74 16.60
CA ALA A 450 12.93 -24.84 16.26
C ALA A 450 12.40 -25.65 15.05
N MET A 451 13.29 -26.13 14.18
CA MET A 451 12.90 -26.74 12.89
C MET A 451 12.10 -28.06 13.00
N ASP A 452 12.14 -28.71 14.15
CA ASP A 452 11.45 -29.96 14.50
C ASP A 452 9.99 -29.73 14.97
N ARG A 453 9.67 -28.56 15.52
CA ARG A 453 8.29 -28.20 15.90
C ARG A 453 7.46 -27.82 14.65
N PRO A 454 6.20 -28.28 14.53
CA PRO A 454 5.25 -27.74 13.56
C PRO A 454 5.12 -26.21 13.70
N ILE A 455 5.17 -25.50 12.57
CA ILE A 455 5.41 -24.04 12.58
C ILE A 455 4.31 -23.24 13.27
N TYR A 456 3.06 -23.70 13.18
CA TYR A 456 1.92 -23.09 13.84
C TYR A 456 2.03 -23.09 15.38
N ASN A 457 2.91 -23.91 15.97
CA ASN A 457 3.10 -23.91 17.42
C ASN A 457 3.61 -22.57 17.96
N ILE A 458 4.27 -21.74 17.13
CA ILE A 458 4.70 -20.39 17.55
C ILE A 458 3.51 -19.52 17.99
N VAL A 459 2.30 -19.80 17.48
CA VAL A 459 1.06 -19.09 17.81
C VAL A 459 0.57 -19.44 19.23
N TYR A 460 0.91 -20.62 19.76
CA TYR A 460 0.69 -20.92 21.18
C TYR A 460 1.68 -20.17 22.06
N ASP A 461 2.96 -20.16 21.68
CA ASP A 461 4.02 -19.46 22.40
C ASP A 461 3.70 -17.95 22.49
N TRP A 462 3.41 -17.32 21.34
CA TRP A 462 2.92 -15.93 21.23
C TRP A 462 1.64 -15.64 22.01
N ASN A 463 0.76 -16.63 22.20
CA ASN A 463 -0.48 -16.44 22.95
C ASN A 463 -0.26 -16.52 24.47
N ALA A 464 0.78 -17.22 24.93
CA ALA A 464 1.09 -17.40 26.34
C ALA A 464 1.58 -16.10 27.02
N GLU A 465 2.03 -15.11 26.23
CA GLU A 465 2.39 -13.76 26.68
C GLU A 465 1.22 -13.00 27.33
N GLY A 466 -0.03 -13.36 26.97
CA GLY A 466 -1.24 -12.78 27.56
C GLY A 466 -1.34 -11.27 27.36
N THR A 467 -1.94 -10.57 28.32
CA THR A 467 -2.19 -9.11 28.22
C THR A 467 -1.12 -8.26 28.90
N ASP A 468 0.00 -8.84 29.34
CA ASP A 468 1.03 -8.11 30.06
C ASP A 468 2.04 -7.44 29.10
N LEU A 469 2.29 -6.15 29.32
CA LEU A 469 3.24 -5.32 28.58
C LEU A 469 4.51 -5.01 29.40
N ASN A 470 4.58 -5.49 30.66
CA ASN A 470 5.76 -5.33 31.52
C ASN A 470 6.79 -6.44 31.30
N ASN A 471 6.43 -7.53 30.61
CA ASN A 471 7.39 -8.46 30.03
C ASN A 471 8.09 -7.74 28.86
N GLU A 472 9.38 -7.42 29.02
CA GLU A 472 10.14 -6.56 28.09
C GLU A 472 10.36 -7.22 26.72
N LEU A 473 9.38 -7.06 25.83
CA LEU A 473 9.50 -7.37 24.40
C LEU A 473 10.03 -6.16 23.64
N GLU A 474 11.34 -5.89 23.78
CA GLU A 474 12.06 -4.95 22.90
C GLU A 474 11.94 -5.35 21.41
N THR A 475 11.73 -6.65 21.15
CA THR A 475 11.55 -7.23 19.81
C THR A 475 10.45 -8.31 19.80
N GLY A 476 9.95 -8.64 18.62
CA GLY A 476 8.97 -9.72 18.39
C GLY A 476 7.65 -9.23 17.79
N CYS A 477 7.18 -8.04 18.16
CA CYS A 477 5.98 -7.44 17.56
C CYS A 477 6.25 -5.99 17.12
N ARG A 478 5.36 -5.44 16.28
CA ARG A 478 5.24 -4.00 15.98
C ARG A 478 3.80 -3.58 15.78
N THR A 479 3.54 -2.29 15.96
CA THR A 479 2.23 -1.63 15.79
C THR A 479 2.29 -0.58 14.67
N PRO A 480 1.16 -0.18 14.07
CA PRO A 480 1.12 0.85 13.03
C PRO A 480 1.86 2.13 13.44
N TYR A 481 2.83 2.52 12.62
CA TYR A 481 3.74 3.65 12.78
C TYR A 481 4.60 3.60 14.07
N ASP A 482 4.83 2.41 14.63
CA ASP A 482 5.62 2.17 15.85
C ASP A 482 5.19 3.00 17.07
N ARG A 483 3.90 3.36 17.15
CA ARG A 483 3.36 4.33 18.12
C ARG A 483 3.15 3.80 19.54
N SER A 484 3.16 2.49 19.70
CA SER A 484 2.80 1.84 20.96
C SER A 484 3.55 0.53 21.15
N LEU A 485 3.93 0.27 22.41
CA LEU A 485 4.37 -1.03 22.89
C LEU A 485 3.33 -2.11 22.55
N CYS A 486 3.80 -3.35 22.39
CA CYS A 486 2.96 -4.49 22.10
C CYS A 486 3.54 -5.76 22.75
N ASN A 487 2.73 -6.80 22.74
CA ASN A 487 3.19 -8.18 22.76
C ASN A 487 2.47 -8.94 21.61
N HIS A 488 2.88 -10.16 21.31
CA HIS A 488 2.33 -10.90 20.18
C HIS A 488 0.85 -11.27 20.40
N HIS A 489 0.45 -11.60 21.64
CA HIS A 489 -0.93 -11.92 22.02
C HIS A 489 -1.89 -10.75 21.76
N LEU A 490 -1.51 -9.53 22.13
CA LEU A 490 -2.31 -8.30 21.96
C LEU A 490 -2.44 -7.89 20.49
N VAL A 491 -1.41 -8.12 19.68
CA VAL A 491 -1.50 -8.01 18.21
C VAL A 491 -2.52 -9.02 17.67
N MET A 492 -2.40 -10.30 18.03
CA MET A 492 -3.32 -11.35 17.56
C MET A 492 -4.76 -11.15 18.04
N ASN A 493 -4.97 -10.54 19.22
CA ASN A 493 -6.28 -10.21 19.77
C ASN A 493 -6.77 -8.78 19.43
N ASN A 494 -6.07 -8.03 18.59
CA ASN A 494 -6.49 -6.69 18.20
C ASN A 494 -7.88 -6.73 17.53
N ARG A 495 -8.76 -5.79 17.92
CA ARG A 495 -10.17 -5.75 17.53
C ARG A 495 -10.42 -5.17 16.15
N ASP A 496 -9.47 -4.47 15.55
CA ASP A 496 -9.63 -3.77 14.28
C ASP A 496 -9.16 -4.64 13.11
N ILE A 497 -8.16 -5.50 13.32
CA ILE A 497 -7.65 -6.40 12.27
C ILE A 497 -8.68 -7.41 11.74
N ARG A 498 -8.67 -7.62 10.42
CA ARG A 498 -9.60 -8.46 9.62
C ARG A 498 -8.86 -9.43 8.70
N GLU A 499 -7.65 -9.09 8.30
CA GLU A 499 -6.79 -9.87 7.42
C GLU A 499 -5.49 -10.23 8.13
N MET A 500 -4.91 -11.37 7.73
CA MET A 500 -3.55 -11.76 8.10
C MET A 500 -2.89 -12.48 6.94
N ALA A 501 -1.56 -12.55 6.96
CA ALA A 501 -0.82 -13.62 6.31
C ALA A 501 0.55 -13.77 6.98
N CYS A 502 1.20 -14.90 6.77
CA CYS A 502 2.53 -15.16 7.30
C CYS A 502 3.50 -15.57 6.21
N ALA A 503 4.77 -15.55 6.54
CA ALA A 503 5.85 -16.18 5.81
C ALA A 503 6.79 -16.88 6.80
N SER A 504 7.64 -17.74 6.27
CA SER A 504 8.70 -18.39 7.03
C SER A 504 9.98 -18.51 6.21
N LEU A 505 11.11 -18.59 6.92
CA LEU A 505 12.45 -18.66 6.36
C LEU A 505 13.31 -19.55 7.27
N ASN A 506 14.06 -20.48 6.70
CA ASN A 506 14.98 -21.31 7.49
C ASN A 506 16.23 -20.50 7.87
N CYS A 507 16.58 -20.53 9.15
CA CYS A 507 17.67 -19.81 9.77
C CYS A 507 18.47 -20.79 10.64
N ASP A 508 19.46 -21.44 10.02
CA ASP A 508 20.35 -22.47 10.60
C ASP A 508 19.64 -23.66 11.27
N ARG A 509 19.28 -23.53 12.56
CA ARG A 509 18.60 -24.57 13.36
C ARG A 509 17.15 -24.21 13.72
N GLN A 510 16.71 -23.02 13.32
CA GLN A 510 15.36 -22.50 13.57
C GLN A 510 14.71 -22.08 12.25
N ARG A 511 13.41 -21.82 12.28
CA ARG A 511 12.68 -21.10 11.23
C ARG A 511 12.28 -19.76 11.80
N GLN A 512 12.65 -18.67 11.13
CA GLN A 512 11.97 -17.40 11.34
C GLN A 512 10.54 -17.56 10.84
N VAL A 513 9.59 -16.97 11.56
CA VAL A 513 8.20 -16.77 11.15
C VAL A 513 7.93 -15.28 11.26
N THR A 514 7.20 -14.72 10.29
CA THR A 514 6.70 -13.33 10.33
C THR A 514 5.26 -13.33 9.85
N CYS A 515 4.33 -12.86 10.69
CA CYS A 515 2.90 -12.73 10.41
C CYS A 515 2.50 -11.26 10.47
N ILE A 516 1.84 -10.78 9.42
CA ILE A 516 1.39 -9.38 9.27
C ILE A 516 -0.13 -9.35 9.28
N TYR A 517 -0.71 -8.36 9.95
CA TYR A 517 -2.15 -8.21 10.19
C TYR A 517 -2.63 -6.80 9.85
N GLN A 518 -3.87 -6.69 9.36
CA GLN A 518 -4.54 -5.42 9.05
C GLN A 518 -6.05 -5.51 9.21
#